data_AF-A0A929XC70-F1
#
_entry.id   AF-A0A929XC70-F1
#
_cell.length_a   1.000
_cell.length_b   1.000
_cell.length_c   1.000
_cell.angle_alpha   90.00
_cell.angle_beta   90.00
_cell.angle_gamma   90.00
#
_symmetry.space_group_name_H-M   'P 1'
#
loop_
_entity.id
_entity.type
_entity.pdbx_description
1 polymer ?
#
loop_
_entity_poly.entity_id
_entity_poly.type
_entity_poly.pdbx_seq_one_letter_code
_entity_poly.pdbx_strand_id
1 'polypeptide(L)'
;MAKDVKKVVLAYSGGLDTSIILKWLGDTYGCDVVTFTADIGQNEDLEPIKNKALKLGIKKENIFVEDLREEFVRDYVFPMFRANAVYEGEYLLGTSIARPLIAKKLVEIAKKTGADAVSHGATGKGNAQVRFELGAYALNPDIKVIAPW
;
A
#
# COMPACT_ATOMS: atom_id res chain seq x y z
N MET A 1 -5.79 6.64 -24.40
CA MET A 1 -4.39 6.44 -23.94
C MET A 1 -4.39 6.66 -22.44
N ALA A 2 -3.84 5.74 -21.66
CA ALA A 2 -3.82 5.90 -20.20
C ALA A 2 -3.11 7.22 -19.87
N LYS A 3 -3.72 8.08 -19.03
CA LYS A 3 -3.10 9.34 -18.55
C LYS A 3 -1.62 9.07 -18.24
N ASP A 4 -0.71 9.89 -18.76
CA ASP A 4 0.74 9.78 -18.58
C ASP A 4 1.08 9.72 -17.08
N VAL A 5 1.24 8.51 -16.55
CA VAL A 5 1.71 8.30 -15.18
C VAL A 5 3.21 8.43 -15.20
N LYS A 6 3.76 9.38 -14.47
CA LYS A 6 5.22 9.58 -14.44
C LYS A 6 5.88 8.75 -13.36
N LYS A 7 5.23 8.65 -12.19
CA LYS A 7 5.72 7.89 -11.05
C LYS A 7 4.58 7.33 -10.22
N VAL A 8 4.72 6.09 -9.78
CA VAL A 8 3.72 5.36 -8.99
C VAL A 8 4.30 4.79 -7.71
N VAL A 9 3.56 4.88 -6.60
CA VAL A 9 3.88 4.16 -5.37
C VAL A 9 3.06 2.88 -5.28
N LEU A 10 3.73 1.72 -5.29
CA LEU A 10 3.12 0.41 -5.17
C LEU A 10 3.18 -0.08 -3.72
N ALA A 11 2.03 -0.44 -3.16
CA ALA A 11 1.98 -1.30 -1.97
C ALA A 11 2.53 -2.68 -2.34
N TYR A 12 3.74 -2.97 -1.86
CA TYR A 12 4.54 -4.10 -2.27
C TYR A 12 4.76 -5.04 -1.08
N SER A 13 4.27 -6.27 -1.17
CA SER A 13 4.44 -7.28 -0.12
C SER A 13 5.61 -8.22 -0.36
N GLY A 14 6.29 -8.13 -1.51
CA GLY A 14 7.28 -9.11 -1.93
C GLY A 14 6.69 -10.44 -2.43
N GLY A 15 5.37 -10.63 -2.33
CA GLY A 15 4.66 -11.77 -2.90
C GLY A 15 4.76 -11.82 -4.43
N LEU A 16 4.37 -12.96 -5.02
CA LEU A 16 4.42 -13.17 -6.47
C LEU A 16 3.61 -12.09 -7.21
N ASP A 17 2.36 -11.87 -6.80
CA ASP A 17 1.45 -10.93 -7.47
C ASP A 17 2.01 -9.51 -7.50
N THR A 18 2.43 -8.98 -6.36
CA THR A 18 3.01 -7.62 -6.31
C THR A 18 4.37 -7.51 -7.01
N SER A 19 5.10 -8.63 -7.15
CA SER A 19 6.35 -8.66 -7.94
C SER A 19 6.08 -8.58 -9.44
N ILE A 20 5.03 -9.24 -9.91
CA ILE A 20 4.58 -9.16 -11.30
C ILE A 20 4.01 -7.77 -11.57
N ILE A 21 3.17 -7.24 -10.67
CA ILE A 21 2.62 -5.88 -10.79
C ILE A 21 3.73 -4.83 -10.86
N LEU A 22 4.78 -4.95 -10.03
CA LEU A 22 5.93 -4.05 -10.07
C LEU A 22 6.54 -3.98 -11.47
N LYS A 23 6.78 -5.13 -12.11
CA LYS A 23 7.29 -5.17 -13.49
C LYS A 23 6.28 -4.65 -14.50
N TRP A 24 5.03 -5.08 -14.38
CA TRP A 24 3.95 -4.67 -15.27
C TRP A 24 3.72 -3.15 -15.26
N LEU A 25 3.83 -2.47 -14.12
CA LEU A 25 3.73 -1.01 -14.01
C LEU A 25 4.84 -0.31 -14.80
N GLY A 26 6.08 -0.77 -14.66
CA GLY A 26 7.22 -0.25 -15.41
C GLY A 26 7.05 -0.45 -16.92
N ASP A 27 6.67 -1.65 -17.35
CA ASP A 27 6.57 -2.00 -18.76
C ASP A 27 5.34 -1.36 -19.44
N THR A 28 4.20 -1.29 -18.76
CA THR A 28 2.93 -0.81 -19.33
C THR A 28 2.82 0.71 -19.32
N TYR A 29 3.30 1.37 -18.26
CA TYR A 29 3.21 2.82 -18.12
C TYR A 29 4.52 3.55 -18.45
N GLY A 30 5.66 2.84 -18.54
CA GLY A 30 6.96 3.48 -18.73
C GLY A 30 7.34 4.42 -17.58
N CYS A 31 6.79 4.18 -16.38
CA CYS A 31 6.86 5.09 -15.24
C CYS A 31 7.89 4.64 -14.19
N ASP A 32 8.35 5.58 -13.37
CA ASP A 32 9.15 5.26 -12.20
C ASP A 32 8.29 4.56 -11.13
N VAL A 33 8.74 3.42 -10.63
CA VAL A 33 8.05 2.69 -9.55
C VAL A 33 8.77 2.91 -8.22
N VAL A 34 8.01 3.31 -7.21
CA VAL A 34 8.39 3.36 -5.80
C VAL A 34 7.70 2.21 -5.09
N THR A 35 8.43 1.43 -4.28
CA THR A 35 7.84 0.35 -3.49
C THR A 35 7.66 0.78 -2.04
N PHE A 36 6.54 0.39 -1.45
CA PHE A 36 6.24 0.60 -0.04
C PHE A 36 5.82 -0.72 0.62
N THR A 37 6.55 -1.10 1.66
CA THR A 37 6.28 -2.25 2.54
C THR A 37 6.00 -1.73 3.95
N ALA A 38 4.90 -2.16 4.56
CA ALA A 38 4.53 -1.78 5.92
C ALA A 38 4.76 -2.95 6.88
N ASP A 39 5.50 -2.74 7.98
CA ASP A 39 5.44 -3.62 9.15
C ASP A 39 4.29 -3.18 10.04
N ILE A 40 3.28 -4.05 10.16
CA ILE A 40 2.14 -3.89 11.05
C ILE A 40 1.98 -5.09 11.99
N GLY A 41 3.07 -5.85 12.20
CA GLY A 41 3.09 -7.01 13.10
C GLY A 41 2.86 -8.34 12.41
N GLN A 42 3.12 -8.46 11.10
CA GLN A 42 3.04 -9.72 10.37
C GLN A 42 4.11 -10.76 10.78
N ASN A 43 5.09 -10.39 11.62
CA ASN A 43 6.17 -11.25 12.09
C ASN A 43 7.00 -11.88 10.95
N GLU A 44 7.23 -11.12 9.88
CA GLU A 44 8.05 -11.52 8.74
C GLU A 44 9.36 -10.73 8.70
N ASP A 45 10.44 -11.36 8.23
CA ASP A 45 11.65 -10.64 7.87
C ASP A 45 11.39 -9.82 6.59
N LEU A 46 11.52 -8.49 6.69
CA LEU A 46 11.26 -7.57 5.58
C LEU A 46 12.51 -7.29 4.73
N GLU A 47 13.71 -7.67 5.20
CA GLU A 47 14.94 -7.47 4.43
C GLU A 47 14.93 -8.27 3.10
N PRO A 48 14.41 -9.51 3.03
CA PRO A 48 14.18 -10.22 1.77
C PRO A 48 13.28 -9.47 0.78
N ILE A 49 12.25 -8.77 1.25
CA ILE A 49 11.32 -8.01 0.41
C ILE A 49 12.06 -6.84 -0.26
N LYS A 50 12.83 -6.09 0.53
CA LYS A 50 13.70 -5.01 0.04
C LYS A 50 14.73 -5.51 -0.96
N ASN A 51 15.42 -6.61 -0.65
CA ASN A 51 16.40 -7.23 -1.55
C ASN A 51 15.76 -7.70 -2.86
N LYS A 52 14.53 -8.21 -2.82
CA LYS A 52 13.78 -8.59 -4.01
C LYS A 52 13.44 -7.37 -4.88
N ALA A 53 12.99 -6.26 -4.28
CA ALA A 53 12.74 -5.02 -5.03
C ALA A 53 14.01 -4.49 -5.72
N LEU A 54 15.16 -4.54 -5.06
CA LEU A 54 16.46 -4.20 -5.66
C LEU A 54 16.80 -5.09 -6.85
N LYS A 55 16.63 -6.41 -6.72
CA LYS A 55 16.84 -7.38 -7.82
C LYS A 55 15.91 -7.13 -9.00
N LEU A 56 14.71 -6.60 -8.74
CA LEU A 56 13.74 -6.21 -9.78
C LEU A 56 14.01 -4.82 -10.37
N GLY A 57 15.13 -4.17 -10.02
CA GLY A 57 15.59 -2.94 -10.65
C GLY A 57 15.09 -1.64 -10.01
N ILE A 58 14.45 -1.70 -8.84
CA ILE A 58 14.04 -0.49 -8.12
C ILE A 58 15.28 0.16 -7.48
N LYS A 59 15.42 1.48 -7.65
CA LYS A 59 16.51 2.25 -7.04
C LYS A 59 16.36 2.28 -5.52
N LYS A 60 17.47 2.28 -4.78
CA LYS A 60 17.47 2.20 -3.30
C LYS A 60 16.63 3.31 -2.66
N GLU A 61 16.69 4.51 -3.21
CA GLU A 61 15.92 5.69 -2.76
C GLU A 61 14.40 5.59 -3.01
N ASN A 62 13.97 4.63 -3.84
CA ASN A 62 12.57 4.36 -4.16
C ASN A 62 12.03 3.13 -3.41
N ILE A 63 12.75 2.60 -2.43
CA ILE A 63 12.30 1.45 -1.62
C ILE A 63 12.04 1.92 -0.20
N PHE A 64 10.77 1.86 0.21
CA PHE A 64 10.30 2.24 1.53
C PHE A 64 9.88 0.97 2.28
N VAL A 65 10.50 0.74 3.43
CA VAL A 65 10.10 -0.28 4.40
C VAL A 65 9.93 0.46 5.72
N GLU A 66 8.70 0.58 6.21
CA GLU A 66 8.39 1.38 7.40
C GLU A 66 7.80 0.52 8.51
N ASP A 67 8.33 0.69 9.73
CA ASP A 67 7.74 0.13 10.93
C ASP A 67 6.58 1.00 11.40
N LEU A 68 5.37 0.46 11.29
CA LEU A 68 4.14 1.16 11.63
C LEU A 68 3.41 0.53 12.81
N ARG A 69 4.04 -0.42 13.54
CA ARG A 69 3.38 -1.16 14.62
C ARG A 69 2.87 -0.24 15.72
N GLU A 70 3.71 0.71 16.14
CA GLU A 70 3.35 1.67 17.18
C GLU A 70 2.22 2.61 16.72
N GLU A 71 2.32 3.19 15.52
CA GLU A 71 1.26 4.05 14.96
C GLU A 71 -0.05 3.26 14.79
N PHE A 72 0.05 2.02 14.31
CA PHE A 72 -1.11 1.15 14.12
C PHE A 72 -1.85 0.92 15.44
N VAL A 73 -1.13 0.54 16.49
CA VAL A 73 -1.77 0.29 17.78
C VAL A 73 -2.33 1.58 18.38
N ARG A 74 -1.51 2.63 18.44
CA ARG A 74 -1.84 3.90 19.09
C ARG A 74 -3.01 4.63 18.43
N ASP A 75 -3.00 4.73 17.11
CA ASP A 75 -3.89 5.63 16.36
C ASP A 75 -5.05 4.92 15.65
N TYR A 76 -5.00 3.58 15.55
CA TYR A 76 -6.05 2.80 14.87
C TYR A 76 -6.67 1.75 15.78
N VAL A 77 -5.86 0.86 16.38
CA VAL A 77 -6.39 -0.22 17.24
C VAL A 77 -7.02 0.35 18.51
N PHE A 78 -6.31 1.17 19.30
CA PHE A 78 -6.88 1.70 20.54
C PHE A 78 -8.13 2.55 20.33
N PRO A 79 -8.20 3.48 19.36
CA PRO A 79 -9.43 4.21 19.08
C PRO A 79 -10.61 3.30 18.69
N MET A 80 -10.37 2.25 17.89
CA MET A 80 -11.40 1.26 17.55
C MET A 80 -11.89 0.50 18.79
N PHE A 81 -10.99 0.10 19.69
CA PHE A 81 -11.33 -0.63 20.91
C PHE A 81 -12.09 0.23 21.93
N ARG A 82 -11.90 1.55 21.96
CA ARG A 82 -12.72 2.46 22.80
C ARG A 82 -14.22 2.38 22.47
N ALA A 83 -14.55 2.03 21.23
CA ALA A 83 -15.93 1.85 20.79
C ALA A 83 -16.47 0.43 21.00
N ASN A 84 -15.65 -0.50 21.52
CA ASN A 84 -15.94 -1.93 21.55
C ASN A 84 -16.41 -2.43 20.17
N ALA A 85 -15.72 -1.98 19.10
CA ALA A 85 -16.16 -2.26 17.74
C ALA A 85 -16.07 -3.76 17.43
N VAL A 86 -17.23 -4.36 17.14
CA VAL A 86 -17.36 -5.75 16.71
C VAL A 86 -18.32 -5.78 15.53
N TYR A 87 -17.85 -6.33 14.41
CA TYR A 87 -18.67 -6.48 13.21
C TYR A 87 -19.44 -7.79 13.26
N GLU A 88 -20.76 -7.71 13.05
CA GLU A 88 -21.68 -8.86 13.05
C GLU A 88 -21.59 -9.72 14.33
N GLY A 89 -21.21 -9.11 15.47
CA GLY A 89 -21.15 -9.77 16.77
C GLY A 89 -19.90 -10.65 17.01
N GLU A 90 -19.04 -10.86 16.01
CA GLU A 90 -17.87 -11.76 16.15
C GLU A 90 -16.55 -11.16 15.64
N TYR A 91 -16.57 -10.39 14.55
CA TYR A 91 -15.33 -10.00 13.87
C TYR A 91 -14.73 -8.70 14.43
N LEU A 92 -13.52 -8.80 14.98
CA LEU A 92 -12.74 -7.68 15.56
C LEU A 92 -12.01 -6.81 14.51
N LEU A 93 -12.46 -6.80 13.26
CA LEU A 93 -12.07 -5.80 12.25
C LEU A 93 -10.57 -5.71 11.91
N GLY A 94 -9.74 -6.71 12.27
CA GLY A 94 -8.27 -6.63 12.14
C GLY A 94 -7.77 -6.27 10.73
N THR A 95 -8.34 -6.85 9.69
CA THR A 95 -7.99 -6.48 8.30
C THR A 95 -8.54 -5.11 7.92
N SER A 96 -9.76 -4.79 8.36
CA SER A 96 -10.42 -3.51 8.06
C SER A 96 -9.63 -2.34 8.61
N ILE A 97 -9.18 -2.42 9.87
CA ILE A 97 -8.58 -1.31 10.59
C ILE A 97 -7.13 -1.01 10.18
N ALA A 98 -6.40 -2.01 9.66
CA ALA A 98 -5.03 -1.82 9.18
C ALA A 98 -4.96 -1.10 7.81
N ARG A 99 -5.96 -1.28 6.94
CA ARG A 99 -5.89 -0.78 5.55
C ARG A 99 -5.88 0.74 5.43
N PRO A 100 -6.65 1.52 6.21
CA PRO A 100 -6.56 2.98 6.21
C PRO A 100 -5.16 3.52 6.53
N LEU A 101 -4.43 2.89 7.47
CA LEU A 101 -3.05 3.27 7.77
C LEU A 101 -2.13 3.04 6.56
N ILE A 102 -2.21 1.87 5.92
CA ILE A 102 -1.38 1.57 4.75
C ILE A 102 -1.72 2.53 3.59
N ALA A 103 -3.01 2.83 3.37
CA ALA A 103 -3.45 3.80 2.37
C ALA A 103 -2.92 5.22 2.67
N LYS A 104 -2.93 5.63 3.95
CA LYS A 104 -2.33 6.90 4.39
C LYS A 104 -0.86 6.98 4.05
N LYS A 105 -0.09 5.96 4.40
CA LYS A 105 1.34 5.91 4.12
C LYS A 105 1.66 5.88 2.62
N LEU A 106 0.84 5.19 1.80
CA LEU A 106 0.96 5.25 0.34
C LEU A 106 0.85 6.67 -0.19
N VAL A 107 -0.17 7.42 0.24
CA VAL A 107 -0.39 8.80 -0.21
C VAL A 107 0.69 9.75 0.30
N GLU A 108 1.16 9.57 1.54
CA GLU A 108 2.28 10.34 2.09
C GLU A 108 3.58 10.12 1.31
N ILE A 109 3.90 8.87 0.98
CA ILE A 109 5.08 8.53 0.18
C ILE A 109 4.92 9.07 -1.24
N ALA A 110 3.71 9.01 -1.82
CA ALA A 110 3.44 9.58 -3.13
C ALA A 110 3.72 11.09 -3.13
N LYS A 111 3.22 11.82 -2.13
CA LYS A 111 3.52 13.25 -1.95
C LYS A 111 5.02 13.50 -1.75
N LYS A 112 5.70 12.69 -0.93
CA LYS A 112 7.14 12.82 -0.64
C LYS A 112 8.03 12.60 -1.88
N THR A 113 7.64 11.68 -2.74
CA THR A 113 8.43 11.27 -3.92
C THR A 113 8.02 11.98 -5.21
N GLY A 114 6.96 12.80 -5.16
CA GLY A 114 6.36 13.45 -6.32
C GLY A 114 5.65 12.47 -7.26
N ALA A 115 5.14 11.36 -6.74
CA ALA A 115 4.35 10.40 -7.50
C ALA A 115 2.94 10.93 -7.74
N ASP A 116 2.46 10.76 -8.96
CA ASP A 116 1.13 11.15 -9.44
C ASP A 116 0.13 9.99 -9.40
N ALA A 117 0.59 8.79 -9.04
CA ALA A 117 -0.25 7.62 -8.84
C ALA A 117 0.14 6.76 -7.62
N VAL A 118 -0.83 5.98 -7.14
CA VAL A 118 -0.64 4.86 -6.20
C VAL A 118 -1.19 3.58 -6.81
N SER A 119 -0.65 2.43 -6.40
CA SER A 119 -1.10 1.11 -6.85
C SER A 119 -1.09 0.10 -5.70
N HIS A 120 -1.93 -0.92 -5.81
CA HIS A 120 -2.03 -2.02 -4.86
C HIS A 120 -2.25 -3.36 -5.55
N GLY A 121 -1.85 -4.44 -4.88
CA GLY A 121 -2.11 -5.82 -5.33
C GLY A 121 -3.38 -6.47 -4.76
N ALA A 122 -4.32 -5.69 -4.20
CA ALA A 122 -5.60 -6.24 -3.75
C ALA A 122 -6.41 -6.82 -4.92
N THR A 123 -7.11 -7.94 -4.69
CA THR A 123 -7.89 -8.62 -5.73
C THR A 123 -9.10 -7.79 -6.15
N GLY A 124 -9.44 -7.84 -7.45
CA GLY A 124 -10.55 -7.09 -8.06
C GLY A 124 -11.95 -7.51 -7.61
N LYS A 125 -12.07 -8.50 -6.73
CA LYS A 125 -13.34 -9.00 -6.16
C LYS A 125 -13.36 -9.03 -4.64
N GLY A 126 -12.33 -8.50 -3.98
CA GLY A 126 -12.21 -8.48 -2.53
C GLY A 126 -12.54 -7.13 -1.90
N ASN A 127 -12.70 -7.10 -0.59
CA ASN A 127 -12.97 -5.86 0.16
C ASN A 127 -11.74 -4.93 0.26
N ALA A 128 -10.54 -5.46 0.08
CA ALA A 128 -9.31 -4.70 0.27
C ALA A 128 -9.14 -3.58 -0.76
N GLN A 129 -9.57 -3.76 -2.01
CA GLN A 129 -9.51 -2.72 -3.05
C GLN A 129 -10.29 -1.47 -2.61
N VAL A 130 -11.52 -1.66 -2.13
CA VAL A 130 -12.39 -0.58 -1.64
C VAL A 130 -11.73 0.16 -0.48
N ARG A 131 -11.13 -0.57 0.46
CA ARG A 131 -10.45 0.02 1.63
C ARG A 131 -9.23 0.86 1.24
N PHE A 132 -8.46 0.41 0.26
CA PHE A 132 -7.31 1.16 -0.25
C PHE A 132 -7.75 2.40 -1.03
N GLU A 133 -8.66 2.23 -1.98
CA GLU A 133 -9.11 3.30 -2.87
C GLU A 133 -9.83 4.41 -2.12
N LEU A 134 -10.78 4.08 -1.23
CA LEU A 134 -11.46 5.09 -0.41
C LEU A 134 -10.47 5.82 0.49
N GLY A 135 -9.51 5.11 1.09
CA GLY A 135 -8.46 5.72 1.92
C GLY A 135 -7.57 6.67 1.11
N ALA A 136 -7.19 6.28 -0.11
CA ALA A 136 -6.39 7.11 -0.99
C ALA A 136 -7.14 8.38 -1.41
N TYR A 137 -8.37 8.25 -1.90
CA TYR A 137 -9.19 9.38 -2.36
C TYR A 137 -9.62 10.31 -1.22
N ALA A 138 -9.82 9.79 0.00
CA ALA A 138 -10.11 10.61 1.17
C ALA A 138 -8.94 11.53 1.56
N LEU A 139 -7.70 11.13 1.27
CA LEU A 139 -6.49 11.87 1.63
C LEU A 139 -5.95 12.72 0.48
N ASN A 140 -6.14 12.27 -0.76
CA ASN A 140 -5.81 13.01 -1.96
C ASN A 140 -6.80 12.63 -3.08
N PRO A 141 -7.87 13.42 -3.29
CA PRO A 141 -8.89 13.10 -4.30
C PRO A 141 -8.36 13.16 -5.73
N ASP A 142 -7.24 13.87 -5.97
CA ASP A 142 -6.63 14.02 -7.29
C ASP A 142 -5.64 12.88 -7.63
N ILE A 143 -5.30 12.02 -6.66
CA ILE A 143 -4.35 10.94 -6.89
C ILE A 143 -4.93 9.89 -7.84
N LYS A 144 -4.13 9.45 -8.81
CA LYS A 144 -4.55 8.35 -9.68
C LYS A 144 -4.34 7.02 -8.98
N VAL A 145 -5.37 6.20 -8.86
CA VAL A 145 -5.21 4.82 -8.39
C VAL A 145 -5.09 3.87 -9.59
N ILE A 146 -4.11 2.96 -9.54
CA ILE A 146 -3.93 1.89 -10.52
C ILE A 146 -4.17 0.55 -9.82
N ALA A 147 -5.27 -0.12 -10.16
CA ALA A 147 -5.63 -1.46 -9.68
C ALA A 147 -5.45 -2.49 -10.83
N PRO A 148 -4.37 -3.29 -10.85
CA PRO A 148 -4.06 -4.17 -11.98
C PRO A 148 -4.85 -5.49 -12.05
N TRP A 149 -5.46 -5.92 -10.95
CA TRP A 149 -6.31 -7.12 -10.90
C TRP A 149 -7.66 -6.90 -11.56
#